data_AF-A0A7X5WNF9-F1
#
_entry.id   AF-A0A7X5WNF9-F1
#
_cell.length_a   1.000
_cell.length_b   1.000
_cell.length_c   1.000
_cell.angle_alpha   90.00
_cell.angle_beta   90.00
_cell.angle_gamma   90.00
#
_symmetry.space_group_name_H-M   'P 1'
#
loop_
_entity.id
_entity.type
_entity.pdbx_description
1 polymer ?
#
loop_
_entity_poly.entity_id
_entity_poly.type
_entity_poly.pdbx_seq_one_letter_code
_entity_poly.pdbx_strand_id
1 'polypeptide(L)'
;PPPPTAAEAWFREAASAAGLDFRHVSGHAGPFWLPEVIGGGVCLLDADGDGDLDVYLVQSGSLHEPETGETPSRLFLNDGTGHFADRTAEAGVGATGYGIGCTTGDYDA
;
A
#
# COMPACT_ATOMS: atom_id res chain seq x y z
N PRO A 1 -38.03 2.63 21.12
CA PRO A 1 -38.01 2.60 19.63
C PRO A 1 -37.34 1.29 19.20
N PRO A 2 -37.79 0.62 18.13
CA PRO A 2 -37.07 -0.53 17.59
C PRO A 2 -35.72 -0.08 17.02
N PRO A 3 -34.69 -0.95 17.00
CA PRO A 3 -33.42 -0.62 16.38
C PRO A 3 -33.61 -0.43 14.86
N PRO A 4 -32.88 0.51 14.23
CA PRO A 4 -32.94 0.67 12.79
C PRO A 4 -32.47 -0.62 12.10
N THR A 5 -33.23 -1.06 11.10
CA THR A 5 -32.84 -2.14 10.19
C THR A 5 -31.55 -1.76 9.47
N ALA A 6 -30.56 -2.67 9.44
CA ALA A 6 -29.29 -2.40 8.77
C ALA A 6 -29.53 -2.05 7.30
N ALA A 7 -29.14 -0.82 6.90
CA ALA A 7 -29.20 -0.38 5.51
C ALA A 7 -28.23 -1.20 4.65
N GLU A 8 -28.59 -1.42 3.39
CA GLU A 8 -27.73 -2.10 2.41
C GLU A 8 -26.41 -1.34 2.26
N ALA A 9 -25.28 -2.06 2.35
CA ALA A 9 -23.96 -1.44 2.35
C ALA A 9 -23.61 -0.87 0.97
N TRP A 10 -23.20 0.40 0.92
CA TRP A 10 -22.81 1.08 -0.32
C TRP A 10 -21.44 0.65 -0.87
N PHE A 11 -20.61 0.04 -0.02
CA PHE A 11 -19.29 -0.45 -0.37
C PHE A 11 -19.10 -1.87 0.17
N ARG A 12 -18.30 -2.65 -0.55
CA ARG A 12 -17.82 -3.96 -0.11
C ARG A 12 -16.30 -3.91 0.08
N GLU A 13 -15.82 -4.51 1.15
CA GLU A 13 -14.42 -4.86 1.30
C GLU A 13 -14.08 -5.94 0.26
N ALA A 14 -12.92 -5.82 -0.38
CA ALA A 14 -12.52 -6.68 -1.50
C ALA A 14 -11.01 -6.94 -1.56
N ALA A 15 -10.20 -6.32 -0.70
CA ALA A 15 -8.75 -6.34 -0.80
C ALA A 15 -8.22 -7.77 -0.66
N SER A 16 -8.67 -8.51 0.35
CA SER A 16 -8.25 -9.90 0.54
C SER A 16 -8.68 -10.80 -0.62
N ALA A 17 -9.91 -10.64 -1.12
CA ALA A 17 -10.41 -11.40 -2.27
C ALA A 17 -9.67 -11.06 -3.58
N ALA A 18 -9.19 -9.83 -3.69
CA ALA A 18 -8.38 -9.36 -4.80
C ALA A 18 -6.89 -9.70 -4.65
N GLY A 19 -6.43 -10.25 -3.52
CA GLY A 19 -5.00 -10.56 -3.30
C GLY A 19 -4.15 -9.40 -2.78
N LEU A 20 -4.78 -8.27 -2.42
CA LEU A 20 -4.13 -7.13 -1.79
C LEU A 20 -4.02 -7.35 -0.26
N ASP A 21 -2.99 -8.09 0.16
CA ASP A 21 -2.64 -8.25 1.57
C ASP A 21 -1.58 -7.21 2.00
N PHE A 22 -2.06 -6.03 2.39
CA PHE A 22 -1.23 -4.95 2.87
C PHE A 22 -1.83 -4.31 4.11
N ARG A 23 -0.97 -4.09 5.11
CA ARG A 23 -1.31 -3.33 6.31
C ARG A 23 -0.31 -2.20 6.46
N HIS A 24 -0.81 -0.97 6.40
CA HIS A 24 -0.02 0.21 6.74
C HIS A 24 0.32 0.20 8.24
N VAL A 25 1.57 0.52 8.55
CA VAL A 25 2.12 0.67 9.88
C VAL A 25 2.73 2.07 9.90
N SER A 26 2.33 2.91 10.85
CA SER A 26 2.84 4.29 10.94
C SER A 26 4.21 4.40 11.63
N GLY A 27 4.76 3.29 12.13
CA GLY A 27 6.01 3.27 12.89
C GLY A 27 5.93 3.93 14.28
N HIS A 28 4.72 4.27 14.74
CA HIS A 28 4.52 5.02 15.99
C HIS A 28 5.07 4.28 17.21
N ALA A 29 6.01 4.92 17.91
CA ALA A 29 6.58 4.38 19.15
C ALA A 29 6.83 5.48 20.21
N GLY A 30 5.78 5.86 20.94
CA GLY A 30 5.88 6.69 22.13
C GLY A 30 5.50 8.16 21.89
N PRO A 31 6.44 9.13 21.93
CA PRO A 31 6.10 10.53 21.72
C PRO A 31 5.62 10.76 20.27
N PHE A 32 4.59 11.57 20.09
CA PHE A 32 4.03 11.86 18.76
C PHE A 32 5.00 12.68 17.91
N TRP A 33 5.52 12.08 16.83
CA TRP A 33 6.35 12.79 15.86
C TRP A 33 5.50 13.23 14.67
N LEU A 34 5.81 14.41 14.12
CA LEU A 34 4.99 15.00 13.06
C LEU A 34 4.85 14.12 11.80
N PRO A 35 5.85 13.32 11.37
CA PRO A 35 5.64 12.42 10.23
C PRO A 35 4.70 11.24 10.52
N GLU A 36 4.50 10.84 11.79
CA GLU A 36 3.64 9.72 12.20
C GLU A 36 2.15 9.97 12.00
N VAL A 37 1.76 11.24 11.80
CA VAL A 37 0.37 11.61 11.48
C VAL A 37 0.11 11.65 9.97
N ILE A 38 1.17 11.49 9.16
CA ILE A 38 1.08 11.41 7.71
C ILE A 38 0.99 9.93 7.33
N GLY A 39 -0.06 9.55 6.61
CA GLY A 39 -0.26 8.18 6.15
C GLY A 39 0.74 7.77 5.07
N GLY A 40 0.60 6.53 4.59
CA GLY A 40 1.28 6.07 3.39
C GLY A 40 0.74 6.72 2.11
N GLY A 41 0.99 6.06 0.99
CA GLY A 41 0.55 6.49 -0.32
C GLY A 41 0.29 5.29 -1.23
N VAL A 42 -0.41 5.56 -2.31
CA VAL A 42 -0.68 4.58 -3.37
C VAL A 42 -0.28 5.16 -4.70
N CYS A 43 0.32 4.31 -5.52
CA CYS A 43 0.63 4.59 -6.90
C CYS A 43 0.00 3.54 -7.79
N LEU A 44 -0.63 3.99 -8.86
CA LEU A 44 -1.12 3.15 -9.94
C LEU A 44 -0.22 3.37 -11.15
N LEU A 45 0.25 2.28 -11.73
CA LEU A 45 1.16 2.27 -12.89
C LEU A 45 1.08 0.93 -13.60
N ASP A 46 1.46 0.91 -14.86
CA ASP A 46 1.71 -0.33 -15.61
C ASP A 46 3.19 -0.69 -15.40
N ALA A 47 3.48 -1.55 -14.42
CA ALA A 47 4.85 -1.82 -13.97
C ALA A 47 5.54 -2.91 -14.80
N ASP A 48 4.77 -3.83 -15.40
CA ASP A 48 5.29 -4.92 -16.22
C ASP A 48 5.02 -4.76 -17.73
N GLY A 49 4.27 -3.74 -18.13
CA GLY A 49 4.02 -3.38 -19.52
C GLY A 49 2.90 -4.19 -20.16
N ASP A 50 2.01 -4.81 -19.38
CA ASP A 50 0.89 -5.60 -19.88
C ASP A 50 -0.36 -4.77 -20.21
N GLY A 51 -0.36 -3.49 -19.82
CA GLY A 51 -1.42 -2.52 -20.09
C GLY A 51 -2.50 -2.45 -19.01
N ASP A 52 -2.38 -3.21 -17.93
CA ASP A 52 -3.24 -3.14 -16.76
C ASP A 52 -2.60 -2.31 -15.63
N LEU A 53 -3.43 -1.71 -14.77
CA LEU A 53 -2.91 -0.93 -13.64
C LEU A 53 -2.53 -1.83 -12.48
N ASP A 54 -1.25 -1.78 -12.11
CA ASP A 54 -0.68 -2.34 -10.90
C ASP A 54 -0.79 -1.39 -9.72
N VAL A 55 -0.53 -1.91 -8.51
CA VAL A 55 -0.63 -1.14 -7.27
C VAL A 55 0.70 -1.18 -6.53
N TYR A 56 1.28 -0.01 -6.30
CA TYR A 56 2.37 0.18 -5.36
C TYR A 56 1.87 0.86 -4.09
N LEU A 57 2.02 0.20 -2.93
CA LEU A 57 1.60 0.68 -1.62
C LEU A 57 2.80 1.05 -0.77
N VAL A 58 2.84 2.32 -0.35
CA VAL A 58 3.93 2.87 0.43
C VAL A 58 3.74 2.54 1.90
N GLN A 59 4.79 1.99 2.50
CA GLN A 59 4.86 1.72 3.92
C GLN A 59 5.62 2.82 4.66
N SER A 60 5.26 3.04 5.92
CA SER A 60 6.07 3.82 6.85
C SER A 60 6.82 2.85 7.77
N GLY A 61 8.12 3.08 7.95
CA GLY A 61 8.94 2.33 8.92
C GLY A 61 8.96 3.00 10.29
N SER A 62 9.88 2.59 11.15
CA SER A 62 10.13 3.26 12.43
C SER A 62 11.08 4.45 12.28
N LEU A 63 10.71 5.61 12.83
CA LEU A 63 11.63 6.75 12.98
C LEU A 63 12.54 6.62 14.20
N HIS A 64 12.14 5.78 15.16
CA HIS A 64 12.89 5.51 16.38
C HIS A 64 13.98 4.46 16.15
N GLU A 65 13.67 3.47 15.31
CA GLU A 65 14.53 2.34 14.98
C GLU A 65 14.62 2.15 13.45
N PRO A 66 15.18 3.12 12.70
CA PRO A 66 15.20 3.07 11.23
C PRO A 66 15.97 1.86 10.68
N GLU A 67 16.87 1.30 11.48
CA GLU A 67 17.73 0.16 11.14
C GLU A 67 17.00 -1.19 11.22
N THR A 68 15.88 -1.29 11.96
CA THR A 68 15.25 -2.59 12.25
C THR A 68 14.47 -3.16 11.07
N GLY A 69 14.37 -2.39 9.97
CA GLY A 69 13.79 -2.87 8.71
C GLY A 69 12.37 -3.37 8.93
N GLU A 70 11.45 -2.45 9.23
CA GLU A 70 10.03 -2.79 9.26
C GLU A 70 9.54 -3.25 7.88
N THR A 71 8.27 -3.69 7.85
CA THR A 71 7.54 -4.10 6.65
C THR A 71 7.88 -3.20 5.46
N PRO A 72 8.19 -3.74 4.27
CA PRO A 72 8.52 -2.92 3.12
C PRO A 72 7.27 -2.30 2.48
N SER A 73 7.47 -1.24 1.70
CA SER A 73 6.54 -0.85 0.65
C SER A 73 6.36 -2.02 -0.33
N ARG A 74 5.19 -2.17 -0.94
CA ARG A 74 4.86 -3.36 -1.73
C ARG A 74 4.37 -3.03 -3.13
N LEU A 75 4.82 -3.83 -4.10
CA LEU A 75 4.30 -3.84 -5.46
C LEU A 75 3.41 -5.07 -5.65
N PHE A 76 2.21 -4.84 -6.16
CA PHE A 76 1.27 -5.87 -6.53
C PHE A 76 0.94 -5.75 -8.02
N LEU A 77 1.24 -6.79 -8.79
CA LEU A 77 0.88 -6.84 -10.21
C LEU A 77 -0.54 -7.36 -10.39
N ASN A 78 -1.32 -6.69 -11.24
CA ASN A 78 -2.68 -7.07 -11.60
C ASN A 78 -2.68 -8.04 -12.78
N ASP A 79 -3.49 -9.09 -12.75
CA ASP A 79 -3.63 -10.03 -13.87
C ASP A 79 -4.66 -9.61 -14.93
N GLY A 80 -5.06 -8.34 -14.93
CA GLY A 80 -6.13 -7.77 -15.75
C GLY A 80 -7.56 -8.11 -15.32
N THR A 81 -7.73 -9.00 -14.33
CA THR A 81 -9.06 -9.39 -13.80
C THR A 81 -9.35 -8.80 -12.42
N GLY A 82 -8.45 -7.98 -11.90
CA GLY A 82 -8.54 -7.40 -10.56
C GLY A 82 -8.03 -8.35 -9.47
N HIS A 83 -7.25 -9.37 -9.85
CA HIS A 83 -6.48 -10.19 -8.92
C HIS A 83 -5.02 -9.77 -8.95
N PHE A 84 -4.47 -9.58 -7.75
CA PHE A 84 -3.19 -8.97 -7.51
C PHE A 84 -2.23 -9.97 -6.89
N ALA A 85 -0.99 -9.98 -7.37
CA ALA A 85 0.08 -10.80 -6.83
C ALA A 85 1.24 -9.94 -6.32
N ASP A 86 1.67 -10.16 -5.08
CA ASP A 86 2.87 -9.50 -4.53
C ASP A 86 4.09 -9.90 -5.38
N ARG A 87 4.77 -8.89 -5.93
CA ARG A 87 5.99 -9.01 -6.73
C ARG A 87 7.09 -8.08 -6.23
N THR A 88 6.98 -7.67 -4.97
CA THR A 88 7.87 -6.68 -4.35
C THR A 88 9.34 -7.10 -4.41
N ALA A 89 9.61 -8.38 -4.13
CA ALA A 89 10.97 -8.92 -4.08
C ALA A 89 11.57 -9.08 -5.49
N GLU A 90 10.78 -9.60 -6.42
CA GLU A 90 11.16 -9.82 -7.81
C GLU A 90 11.47 -8.49 -8.52
N ALA A 91 10.68 -7.45 -8.25
CA ALA A 91 10.89 -6.12 -8.80
C ALA A 91 11.97 -5.30 -8.07
N GLY A 92 12.41 -5.73 -6.87
CA GLY A 92 13.45 -5.04 -6.10
C GLY A 92 13.03 -3.67 -5.54
N VAL A 93 11.72 -3.44 -5.35
CA VAL A 93 11.14 -2.14 -4.97
C VAL A 93 10.64 -2.09 -3.52
N GLY A 94 11.07 -3.04 -2.69
CA GLY A 94 10.70 -3.17 -1.27
C GLY A 94 11.39 -2.16 -0.35
N ALA A 95 11.11 -0.86 -0.52
CA ALA A 95 11.69 0.18 0.33
C ALA A 95 11.22 0.05 1.79
N THR A 96 12.16 0.07 2.74
CA THR A 96 11.93 -0.13 4.18
C THR A 96 12.06 1.14 5.03
N GLY A 97 12.32 2.28 4.40
CA GLY A 97 12.41 3.57 5.09
C GLY A 97 11.05 4.15 5.47
N TYR A 98 11.05 5.36 6.04
CA TYR A 98 9.82 6.07 6.37
C TYR A 98 9.18 6.72 5.13
N GLY A 99 8.35 5.96 4.41
CA GLY A 99 7.60 6.44 3.25
C GLY A 99 6.31 7.17 3.63
N ILE A 100 5.99 8.23 2.88
CA ILE A 100 4.78 9.06 3.05
C ILE A 100 3.95 9.22 1.76
N GLY A 101 4.46 8.72 0.64
CA GLY A 101 3.88 8.95 -0.68
C GLY A 101 4.76 8.39 -1.79
N CYS A 102 4.23 8.37 -3.00
CA CYS A 102 4.94 7.95 -4.20
C CYS A 102 4.43 8.75 -5.40
N THR A 103 5.19 8.75 -6.48
CA THR A 103 4.76 9.23 -7.79
C THR A 103 5.26 8.26 -8.85
N THR A 104 4.54 8.13 -9.95
CA THR A 104 4.92 7.27 -11.08
C THR A 104 5.05 8.12 -12.34
N GLY A 105 5.88 7.65 -13.27
CA GLY A 105 6.09 8.27 -14.56
C GLY A 105 7.15 7.50 -15.34
N ASP A 106 6.92 7.38 -16.64
CA ASP A 106 7.93 6.94 -17.58
C ASP A 106 8.90 8.12 -17.83
N TYR A 107 10.18 7.92 -17.52
CA TYR A 107 11.17 9.00 -17.58
C TYR A 107 11.86 9.11 -18.95
N ASP A 108 11.76 8.08 -19.79
CA ASP A 108 12.45 7.98 -21.08
C ASP A 108 11.54 7.73 -22.29
N ALA A 109 10.23 7.92 -22.12
CA ALA A 109 9.22 7.92 -23.19
C ALA A 109 9.52 8.90 -24.36
#